data_AF-A0A378VXK9-F1
#
_entry.id   AF-A0A378VXK9-F1
#
_cell.length_a   1.000
_cell.length_b   1.000
_cell.length_c   1.000
_cell.angle_alpha   90.00
_cell.angle_beta   90.00
_cell.angle_gamma   90.00
#
_symmetry.space_group_name_H-M   'P 1'
#
loop_
_entity.id
_entity.type
_entity.pdbx_description
1 polymer ?
#
loop_
_entity_poly.entity_id
_entity_poly.type
_entity_poly.pdbx_seq_one_letter_code
_entity_poly.pdbx_strand_id
1 'polypeptide(L)'
;MMKPSESLRAAGRPIAYYPKLAKPLGGVNAAILFGHFFYWNDKTQYESGIYRTAEEIEIETGLSVQEQRTARAKLRERGVLIETEKRIEHRIYYKLNLDALMI
;
A
#
# COMPACT_ATOMS: atom_id res chain seq x y z
N MET A 1 -9.60 7.69 -34.73
CA MET A 1 -8.48 7.38 -33.80
C MET A 1 -8.74 8.16 -32.52
N MET A 2 -8.82 7.51 -31.37
CA MET A 2 -9.05 8.18 -30.09
C MET A 2 -7.78 8.96 -29.71
N LYS A 3 -7.91 10.16 -29.14
CA LYS A 3 -6.72 10.92 -28.73
C LYS A 3 -6.09 10.24 -27.50
N PRO A 4 -4.74 10.16 -27.39
CA PRO A 4 -4.08 9.54 -26.23
C PRO A 4 -4.56 10.08 -24.86
N SER A 5 -4.91 11.37 -24.81
CA SER A 5 -5.48 12.01 -23.61
C SER A 5 -6.86 11.47 -23.21
N GLU A 6 -7.67 11.02 -24.18
CA GLU A 6 -8.99 10.42 -23.94
C GLU A 6 -8.86 8.98 -23.44
N SER A 7 -7.88 8.24 -23.96
CA SER A 7 -7.52 6.90 -23.46
C SER A 7 -7.04 6.91 -22.02
N LEU A 8 -6.39 8.01 -21.59
CA LEU A 8 -5.93 8.15 -20.19
C LEU A 8 -7.10 8.18 -19.19
N ARG A 9 -8.25 8.75 -19.57
CA ARG A 9 -9.44 8.75 -18.70
C ARG A 9 -10.06 7.36 -18.58
N ALA A 10 -9.93 6.52 -19.60
CA ALA A 10 -10.38 5.14 -19.57
C ALA A 10 -9.51 4.23 -18.71
N ALA A 11 -8.25 4.61 -18.45
CA ALA A 11 -7.34 3.87 -17.57
C ALA A 11 -7.70 3.99 -16.06
N GLY A 12 -8.67 4.83 -15.71
CA GLY A 12 -9.13 5.02 -14.33
C GLY A 12 -8.49 6.21 -13.62
N ARG A 13 -8.65 6.25 -12.29
CA ARG A 13 -8.18 7.37 -11.46
C ARG A 13 -6.66 7.26 -11.25
N PRO A 14 -5.89 8.33 -11.51
CA PRO A 14 -4.46 8.30 -11.22
C PRO A 14 -4.19 8.22 -9.72
N ILE A 15 -3.08 7.57 -9.36
CA ILE A 15 -2.59 7.48 -7.99
C ILE A 15 -1.47 8.51 -7.82
N ALA A 16 -1.71 9.49 -6.96
CA ALA A 16 -0.68 10.41 -6.50
C ALA A 16 0.03 9.82 -5.28
N TYR A 17 1.34 10.08 -5.17
CA TYR A 17 2.14 9.73 -3.99
C TYR A 17 3.07 10.88 -3.63
N TYR A 18 3.60 10.87 -2.41
CA TYR A 18 4.57 11.87 -1.94
C TYR A 18 6.00 11.40 -2.23
N PRO A 19 6.75 12.04 -3.16
CA PRO A 19 8.09 11.58 -3.52
C PRO A 19 9.08 11.59 -2.35
N LYS A 20 8.92 12.52 -1.41
CA LYS A 20 9.73 12.59 -0.19
C LYS A 20 9.65 11.33 0.68
N LEU A 21 8.59 10.53 0.56
CA LEU A 21 8.44 9.27 1.29
C LEU A 21 9.21 8.11 0.65
N ALA A 22 9.60 8.21 -0.63
CA ALA A 22 10.20 7.10 -1.35
C ALA A 22 11.51 6.63 -0.70
N LYS A 23 12.47 7.54 -0.47
CA LYS A 23 13.76 7.17 0.13
C LYS A 23 13.61 6.66 1.58
N PRO A 24 12.89 7.36 2.49
CA PRO A 24 12.66 6.90 3.86
C PRO A 24 12.00 5.51 3.92
N LEU A 25 11.00 5.25 3.07
CA LEU A 25 10.25 3.98 3.07
C LEU A 25 10.89 2.86 2.24
N GLY A 26 12.02 3.12 1.56
CA GLY A 26 12.78 2.10 0.83
C GLY A 26 12.43 1.97 -0.66
N GLY A 27 11.66 2.89 -1.22
CA GLY A 27 11.43 3.04 -2.66
C GLY A 27 10.04 3.55 -3.01
N VAL A 28 9.81 3.80 -4.30
CA VAL A 28 8.52 4.28 -4.82
C VAL A 28 7.39 3.31 -4.50
N ASN A 29 7.55 2.01 -4.77
CA ASN A 29 6.51 1.01 -4.50
C ASN A 29 6.16 0.92 -3.01
N ALA A 30 7.14 1.07 -2.12
CA ALA A 30 6.91 1.10 -0.67
C ALA A 30 6.13 2.36 -0.25
N ALA A 31 6.42 3.51 -0.85
CA ALA A 31 5.69 4.75 -0.60
C ALA A 31 4.24 4.71 -1.15
N ILE A 32 4.03 4.12 -2.32
CA ILE A 32 2.69 3.91 -2.88
C ILE A 32 1.89 2.98 -1.96
N LEU A 33 2.46 1.84 -1.58
CA LEU A 33 1.77 0.88 -0.71
C LEU A 33 1.50 1.45 0.68
N PHE A 34 2.44 2.21 1.24
CA PHE A 34 2.22 2.94 2.50
C PHE A 34 1.06 3.93 2.37
N GLY A 35 1.03 4.75 1.32
CA GLY A 35 -0.06 5.72 1.11
C GLY A 35 -1.42 5.03 0.97
N HIS A 36 -1.44 3.88 0.30
CA HIS A 36 -2.62 3.03 0.20
C HIS A 36 -3.10 2.54 1.58
N PHE A 37 -2.18 1.99 2.40
CA PHE A 37 -2.51 1.54 3.76
C PHE A 37 -2.93 2.69 4.67
N PHE A 38 -2.28 3.83 4.56
CA PHE A 38 -2.57 5.04 5.34
C PHE A 38 -4.00 5.55 5.04
N TYR A 39 -4.39 5.59 3.77
CA TYR A 39 -5.76 5.99 3.38
C TYR A 39 -6.85 5.09 3.97
N TRP A 40 -6.58 3.79 4.08
CA TRP A 40 -7.51 2.82 4.66
C TRP A 40 -7.43 2.73 6.19
N ASN A 41 -6.33 3.17 6.80
CA ASN A 41 -6.10 3.10 8.24
C ASN A 41 -7.20 3.85 9.03
N ASP A 42 -7.66 5.00 8.52
CA ASP A 42 -8.73 5.79 9.17
C ASP A 42 -10.13 5.20 8.92
N LYS A 43 -10.23 4.15 8.10
CA LYS A 43 -11.49 3.55 7.63
C LYS A 43 -11.67 2.13 8.12
N THR A 44 -10.70 1.57 8.84
CA THR A 44 -10.79 0.25 9.45
C THR A 44 -11.30 0.35 10.88
N GLN A 45 -12.07 -0.65 11.29
CA GLN A 45 -12.52 -0.85 12.67
C GLN A 45 -11.66 -1.89 13.42
N TYR A 46 -10.69 -2.49 12.73
CA TYR A 46 -9.85 -3.54 13.30
C TYR A 46 -8.61 -2.94 13.96
N GLU A 47 -8.38 -3.28 15.23
CA GLU A 47 -7.19 -2.86 15.97
C GLU A 47 -5.87 -3.38 15.35
N SER A 48 -5.94 -4.53 14.68
CA SER A 48 -4.82 -5.16 13.97
C SER A 48 -4.49 -4.48 12.63
N GLY A 49 -5.16 -3.39 12.28
CA GLY A 49 -4.96 -2.66 11.03
C GLY A 49 -5.91 -3.11 9.93
N ILE A 50 -5.64 -2.70 8.69
CA ILE A 50 -6.55 -2.94 7.57
C ILE A 50 -6.44 -4.39 7.08
N TYR A 51 -7.50 -4.91 6.48
CA TYR A 51 -7.46 -6.16 5.71
C TYR A 51 -7.78 -5.86 4.25
N ARG A 52 -6.88 -6.27 3.35
CA ARG A 52 -7.04 -6.26 1.90
C ARG A 52 -6.35 -7.49 1.30
N THR A 53 -6.96 -8.08 0.28
CA THR A 53 -6.33 -9.16 -0.49
C THR A 53 -5.21 -8.59 -1.37
N ALA A 54 -4.30 -9.46 -1.83
CA ALA A 54 -3.27 -9.04 -2.78
C ALA A 54 -3.87 -8.57 -4.12
N GLU A 55 -4.98 -9.18 -4.55
CA GLU A 55 -5.70 -8.80 -5.76
C GLU A 55 -6.36 -7.43 -5.62
N GLU A 56 -7.00 -7.14 -4.48
CA GLU A 56 -7.56 -5.81 -4.19
C GLU A 56 -6.46 -4.75 -4.22
N ILE A 57 -5.32 -5.00 -3.55
CA ILE A 57 -4.18 -4.09 -3.57
C ILE A 57 -3.64 -3.90 -5.00
N GLU A 58 -3.59 -4.95 -5.81
CA GLU A 58 -3.12 -4.86 -7.20
C GLU A 58 -4.06 -4.02 -8.06
N ILE A 59 -5.38 -4.22 -7.94
CA ILE A 59 -6.39 -3.41 -8.63
C ILE A 59 -6.30 -1.94 -8.18
N GLU A 60 -6.11 -1.69 -6.89
CA GLU A 60 -6.12 -0.35 -6.30
C GLU A 60 -4.80 0.41 -6.45
N THR A 61 -3.68 -0.27 -6.71
CA THR A 61 -2.34 0.33 -6.75
C THR A 61 -1.53 0.06 -8.02
N GLY A 62 -1.90 -0.96 -8.79
CA GLY A 62 -1.11 -1.49 -9.91
C GLY A 62 0.13 -2.28 -9.49
N LEU A 63 0.39 -2.46 -8.18
CA LEU A 63 1.54 -3.24 -7.70
C LEU A 63 1.24 -4.73 -7.81
N SER A 64 2.06 -5.46 -8.56
CA SER A 64 1.99 -6.93 -8.61
C SER A 64 2.22 -7.55 -7.23
N VAL A 65 1.76 -8.79 -7.03
CA VAL A 65 1.98 -9.54 -5.78
C VAL A 65 3.45 -9.54 -5.34
N GLN A 66 4.42 -9.65 -6.26
CA GLN A 66 5.84 -9.64 -5.93
C GLN A 66 6.35 -8.26 -5.50
N GLU A 67 5.86 -7.19 -6.13
CA GLU A 67 6.15 -5.81 -5.72
C GLU A 67 5.55 -5.50 -4.37
N GLN A 68 4.32 -5.95 -4.11
CA GLN A 68 3.69 -5.84 -2.80
C GLN A 68 4.52 -6.54 -1.73
N ARG A 69 4.95 -7.80 -1.95
CA ARG A 69 5.80 -8.52 -0.99
C ARG A 69 7.10 -7.77 -0.69
N THR A 70 7.74 -7.24 -1.73
CA THR A 70 9.00 -6.46 -1.59
C THR A 70 8.77 -5.14 -0.85
N ALA A 71 7.70 -4.42 -1.18
CA ALA A 71 7.31 -3.19 -0.50
C ALA A 71 6.98 -3.44 0.98
N ARG A 72 6.20 -4.47 1.28
CA ARG A 72 5.88 -4.85 2.67
C ARG A 72 7.12 -5.23 3.46
N ALA A 73 8.05 -6.00 2.88
CA ALA A 73 9.31 -6.33 3.52
C ALA A 73 10.11 -5.08 3.90
N LYS A 74 10.20 -4.09 2.99
CA LYS A 74 10.88 -2.80 3.24
C LYS A 74 10.21 -1.98 4.34
N LEU A 75 8.88 -1.94 4.37
CA LEU A 75 8.12 -1.24 5.40
C LEU A 75 8.26 -1.93 6.78
N ARG A 76 8.27 -3.27 6.82
CA ARG A 76 8.51 -4.05 8.04
C ARG A 76 9.91 -3.87 8.58
N GLU A 77 10.93 -3.89 7.71
CA GLU A 77 12.34 -3.64 8.08
C GLU A 77 12.52 -2.28 8.77
N ARG A 78 11.72 -1.28 8.38
CA ARG A 78 11.72 0.08 8.95
C ARG A 78 10.83 0.23 10.19
N GLY A 79 10.15 -0.84 10.61
CA GLY A 79 9.21 -0.81 11.72
C GLY A 79 7.92 -0.03 11.44
N VAL A 80 7.68 0.41 10.19
CA VAL A 80 6.50 1.20 9.80
C VAL A 80 5.27 0.31 9.57
N LEU A 81 5.47 -0.95 9.18
CA LEU A 81 4.40 -1.91 8.97
C LEU A 81 4.51 -3.07 9.97
N ILE A 82 3.38 -3.42 10.58
CA ILE A 82 3.19 -4.61 11.39
C ILE A 82 2.18 -5.50 10.66
N GLU A 83 2.56 -6.74 10.35
CA GLU A 83 1.69 -7.75 9.74
C GLU A 83 1.18 -8.71 10.81
N THR A 84 -0.14 -8.89 10.88
CA THR A 84 -0.78 -9.89 11.76
C THR A 84 -1.47 -10.95 10.92
N GLU A 85 -0.97 -12.19 10.95
CA GLU A 85 -1.59 -13.32 10.25
C GLU A 85 -2.68 -13.98 11.10
N LYS A 86 -3.93 -13.91 10.66
CA LYS A 86 -5.01 -14.76 11.19
C LYS A 86 -5.15 -16.00 10.34
N ARG A 87 -4.38 -17.03 10.70
CA ARG A 87 -4.25 -18.29 9.94
C ARG A 87 -5.59 -19.00 9.72
N ILE A 88 -6.49 -18.98 10.71
CA ILE A 88 -7.82 -19.61 10.61
C ILE A 88 -8.69 -18.92 9.54
N GLU A 89 -8.53 -17.61 9.38
CA GLU A 89 -9.29 -16.82 8.40
C GLU A 89 -8.59 -16.74 7.04
N HIS A 90 -7.34 -17.23 6.94
CA HIS A 90 -6.42 -17.00 5.81
C HIS A 90 -6.23 -15.51 5.48
N ARG A 91 -6.15 -14.66 6.50
CA ARG A 91 -6.04 -13.20 6.36
C ARG A 91 -4.74 -12.65 6.94
N ILE A 92 -4.24 -11.58 6.31
CA ILE A 92 -3.16 -10.75 6.84
C ILE A 92 -3.72 -9.36 7.09
N TYR A 93 -3.56 -8.87 8.31
CA TYR A 93 -3.90 -7.51 8.69
C TYR A 93 -2.64 -6.64 8.69
N TYR A 94 -2.76 -5.43 8.17
CA TYR A 94 -1.66 -4.48 7.95
C TYR A 94 -1.87 -3.25 8.84
N LYS A 95 -1.10 -3.16 9.92
CA LYS A 95 -1.12 -2.01 10.85
C LYS A 95 0.07 -1.11 10.60
N LEU A 96 -0.17 0.18 10.43
CA LEU A 96 0.91 1.17 10.36
C LEU A 96 1.32 1.60 11.76
N ASN A 97 2.62 1.60 12.00
CA ASN A 97 3.23 2.26 13.16
C ASN A 97 3.73 3.64 12.70
N LEU A 98 2.91 4.66 12.89
CA LEU A 98 3.22 6.01 12.43
C LEU A 98 4.35 6.66 13.25
N ASP A 99 4.57 6.23 14.49
CA ASP A 99 5.67 6.71 15.33
C ASP A 99 7.05 6.28 14.80
N ALA A 100 7.10 5.19 14.00
CA ALA A 100 8.33 4.76 13.34
C ALA A 100 8.67 5.58 12.08
N LEU A 101 7.76 6.45 11.63
CA LEU A 101 7.97 7.26 10.43
C LEU A 101 8.77 8.52 10.78
N MET A 102 10.10 8.44 10.65
CA MET A 102 10.98 9.61 10.74
C MET A 102 11.18 10.22 9.35
N ILE A 103 10.42 11.28 9.05
CA ILE A 103 10.45 12.02 7.77
C ILE A 103 10.68 13.51 7.95
#